data_AF-A0AAW2BLT3-F1
#
_entry.id   AF-A0AAW2BLT3-F1
#
_cell.length_a   1.000
_cell.length_b   1.000
_cell.length_c   1.000
_cell.angle_alpha   90.00
_cell.angle_beta   90.00
_cell.angle_gamma   90.00
#
_symmetry.space_group_name_H-M   'P 1'
#
loop_
_entity.id
_entity.type
_entity.pdbx_description
1 polymer ?
#
loop_
_entity_poly.entity_id
_entity_poly.type
_entity_poly.pdbx_seq_one_letter_code
_entity_poly.pdbx_strand_id
1 'polypeptide(L)'
;MTQKIKSINEALDAAISLKDKEPYELHEAMRYSLLPGGKRVCPFFCIASCELVGGTESMAMIVAYAIKMIHDVALIQDDLPCMDNTHLRCGKPSTHKAFGEAVAILVGDGLFALAWIWVYVWIWVFWAF
;
A
#
# COMPACT_ATOMS: atom_id res chain seq x y z
N MET A 1 -12.26 15.65 -1.35
CA MET A 1 -11.41 14.61 -1.97
C MET A 1 -9.94 14.78 -1.58
N THR A 2 -9.31 15.93 -1.83
CA THR A 2 -7.87 16.17 -1.58
C THR A 2 -7.43 15.96 -0.12
N GLN A 3 -8.24 16.38 0.86
CA GLN A 3 -7.92 16.19 2.27
C GLN A 3 -7.86 14.70 2.67
N LYS A 4 -8.82 13.88 2.20
CA LYS A 4 -8.83 12.44 2.45
C LYS A 4 -7.62 11.75 1.82
N ILE A 5 -7.26 12.13 0.60
CA ILE A 5 -6.06 11.60 -0.08
C ILE A 5 -4.79 11.90 0.74
N LYS A 6 -4.70 13.10 1.33
CA LYS A 6 -3.60 13.46 2.22
C LYS A 6 -3.56 12.54 3.45
N SER A 7 -4.70 12.37 4.13
CA SER A 7 -4.78 11.50 5.31
C SER A 7 -4.43 10.05 5.00
N ILE A 8 -4.89 9.51 3.87
CA ILE A 8 -4.54 8.16 3.39
C ILE A 8 -3.02 8.04 3.18
N ASN A 9 -2.37 9.03 2.56
CA ASN A 9 -0.92 9.00 2.33
C ASN A 9 -0.13 9.07 3.64
N GLU A 10 -0.59 9.88 4.60
CA GLU A 10 0.01 9.96 5.94
C GLU A 10 -0.14 8.62 6.69
N ALA A 11 -1.32 8.01 6.62
CA ALA A 11 -1.59 6.70 7.22
C ALA A 11 -0.75 5.58 6.58
N LEU A 12 -0.62 5.57 5.25
CA LEU A 12 0.23 4.63 4.52
C LEU A 12 1.70 4.76 4.91
N ASP A 13 2.22 5.99 4.99
CA ASP A 13 3.62 6.21 5.38
C ASP A 13 3.89 5.78 6.82
N ALA A 14 2.94 6.04 7.73
CA ALA A 14 3.01 5.58 9.11
C ALA A 14 2.95 4.05 9.21
N ALA A 15 2.10 3.41 8.40
CA ALA A 15 1.93 1.96 8.39
C ALA A 15 3.16 1.18 7.91
N ILE A 16 4.03 1.82 7.11
CA ILE A 16 5.28 1.23 6.57
C ILE A 16 6.48 1.63 7.43
N SER A 17 6.30 2.32 8.57
CA SER A 17 7.40 2.89 9.36
C SER A 17 8.24 1.83 10.09
N LEU A 18 9.02 1.08 9.33
CA LEU A 18 10.15 0.25 9.73
C LEU A 18 11.48 0.98 9.46
N LYS A 19 11.45 2.33 9.42
CA LYS A 19 12.51 3.24 8.94
C LYS A 19 13.92 2.94 9.47
N ASP A 20 14.02 2.37 10.66
CA ASP A 20 15.29 2.17 11.37
C ASP A 20 15.62 0.69 11.60
N LYS A 21 14.97 -0.22 10.86
CA LYS A 21 15.22 -1.67 10.95
C LYS A 21 15.77 -2.20 9.63
N GLU A 22 16.75 -3.09 9.72
CA GLU A 22 17.18 -3.89 8.58
C GLU A 22 16.03 -4.81 8.11
N PRO A 23 15.92 -5.07 6.78
CA PRO A 23 16.77 -4.57 5.69
C PRO A 23 16.30 -3.21 5.14
N TYR A 24 17.20 -2.21 5.14
CA TYR A 24 16.90 -0.82 4.73
C TYR A 24 16.43 -0.71 3.27
N GLU A 25 17.12 -1.40 2.36
CA GLU A 25 16.82 -1.36 0.91
C GLU A 25 15.39 -1.85 0.60
N LEU A 26 14.92 -2.88 1.30
CA LEU A 26 13.55 -3.39 1.12
C LEU A 26 12.52 -2.35 1.58
N HIS A 27 12.74 -1.74 2.74
CA HIS A 27 11.83 -0.71 3.25
C HIS A 27 11.82 0.53 2.35
N GLU A 28 12.97 0.92 1.81
CA GLU A 28 13.06 1.98 0.82
C GLU A 28 12.27 1.63 -0.46
N ALA A 29 12.44 0.42 -0.98
CA ALA A 29 11.73 -0.06 -2.17
C ALA A 29 10.20 -0.18 -1.95
N MET A 30 9.75 -0.57 -0.75
CA MET A 30 8.33 -0.55 -0.38
C MET A 30 7.76 0.87 -0.41
N ARG A 31 8.46 1.83 0.21
CA ARG A 31 8.04 3.25 0.23
C ARG A 31 8.09 3.86 -1.17
N TYR A 32 9.11 3.52 -1.97
CA TYR A 32 9.23 3.93 -3.36
C TYR A 32 8.05 3.44 -4.20
N SER A 33 7.58 2.21 -3.99
CA SER A 33 6.50 1.65 -4.81
C SER A 33 5.13 2.23 -4.44
N LEU A 34 4.93 2.55 -3.16
CA LEU A 34 3.61 2.82 -2.60
C LEU A 34 3.28 4.32 -2.47
N LEU A 35 4.27 5.15 -2.15
CA LEU A 35 4.07 6.58 -1.88
C LEU A 35 3.98 7.48 -3.12
N PRO A 36 4.62 7.20 -4.27
CA PRO A 36 4.47 8.05 -5.46
C PRO A 36 3.04 8.11 -6.00
N GLY A 37 2.82 9.21 -6.74
CA GLY A 37 1.53 9.69 -7.21
C GLY A 37 0.68 8.62 -7.89
N GLY A 38 -0.54 8.52 -7.39
CA GLY A 38 -1.66 7.81 -8.00
C GLY A 38 -2.95 8.45 -7.49
N LYS A 39 -4.06 8.25 -8.20
CA LYS A 39 -5.34 8.91 -7.89
C LYS A 39 -5.98 8.48 -6.55
N ARG A 40 -5.37 7.52 -5.83
CA ARG A 40 -5.83 6.93 -4.55
C ARG A 40 -7.32 6.56 -4.56
N VAL A 41 -7.78 6.06 -5.71
CA VAL A 41 -9.19 5.78 -5.97
C VAL A 41 -9.70 4.66 -5.06
N CYS A 42 -8.95 3.57 -4.96
CA CYS A 42 -9.32 2.41 -4.16
C CYS A 42 -9.51 2.72 -2.66
N PRO A 43 -8.53 3.31 -1.94
CA PRO A 43 -8.71 3.66 -0.53
C PRO A 43 -9.78 4.73 -0.32
N PHE A 44 -9.94 5.67 -1.26
CA PHE A 44 -11.00 6.67 -1.20
C PHE A 44 -12.39 6.04 -1.24
N PHE A 45 -12.63 5.09 -2.15
CA PHE A 45 -13.92 4.39 -2.22
C PHE A 45 -14.19 3.53 -1.00
N CYS A 46 -13.17 2.90 -0.41
CA CYS A 46 -13.33 2.16 0.84
C CYS A 46 -13.88 3.06 1.96
N ILE A 47 -13.27 4.23 2.16
CA ILE A 47 -13.72 5.22 3.15
C ILE A 47 -15.12 5.74 2.80
N ALA A 48 -15.36 6.12 1.54
CA ALA A 48 -16.66 6.65 1.11
C ALA A 48 -17.80 5.64 1.30
N SER A 49 -17.56 4.36 1.03
CA SER A 49 -18.54 3.29 1.25
C SER A 49 -18.87 3.10 2.74
N CYS A 50 -17.88 3.24 3.63
CA CYS A 50 -18.10 3.19 5.08
C CYS A 50 -18.94 4.39 5.54
N GLU A 51 -18.63 5.60 5.08
CA GLU A 51 -19.39 6.82 5.39
C GLU A 51 -20.83 6.73 4.87
N LEU A 52 -21.05 6.13 3.69
CA LEU A 52 -22.38 5.96 3.10
C LEU A 52 -23.33 5.14 3.97
N VAL A 53 -22.81 4.18 4.74
CA VAL A 53 -23.61 3.32 5.63
C VAL A 53 -23.60 3.81 7.09
N GLY A 54 -23.14 5.04 7.35
CA GLY A 54 -23.15 5.67 8.67
C GLY A 54 -21.91 5.42 9.52
N GLY A 55 -20.86 4.81 8.96
CA GLY A 55 -19.56 4.70 9.63
C GLY A 55 -18.75 5.99 9.55
N THR A 56 -17.58 6.00 10.21
CA THR A 56 -16.64 7.13 10.18
C THR A 56 -15.40 6.80 9.35
N GLU A 57 -14.73 7.83 8.83
CA GLU A 57 -13.44 7.67 8.15
C GLU A 57 -12.42 6.87 8.97
N SER A 58 -12.37 7.09 10.29
CA SER A 58 -11.48 6.37 11.20
C SER A 58 -11.75 4.87 11.27
N MET A 59 -13.02 4.43 11.14
CA MET A 59 -13.38 3.00 11.13
C MET A 59 -12.83 2.29 9.88
N ALA A 60 -12.78 2.99 8.74
CA ALA A 60 -12.34 2.43 7.47
C ALA A 60 -10.86 2.67 7.16
N MET A 61 -10.18 3.59 7.86
CA MET A 61 -8.83 4.03 7.50
C MET A 61 -7.84 2.87 7.42
N ILE A 62 -7.89 1.92 8.36
CA ILE A 62 -7.00 0.76 8.40
C ILE A 62 -7.21 -0.14 7.17
N VAL A 63 -8.46 -0.48 6.90
CA VAL A 63 -8.82 -1.29 5.73
C VAL A 63 -8.48 -0.55 4.43
N ALA A 64 -8.68 0.77 4.37
CA ALA A 64 -8.40 1.58 3.19
C ALA A 64 -6.92 1.53 2.80
N TYR A 65 -5.99 1.75 3.74
CA TYR A 65 -4.57 1.68 3.41
C TYR A 65 -4.11 0.23 3.15
N ALA A 66 -4.69 -0.77 3.82
CA ALA A 66 -4.37 -2.18 3.57
C ALA A 66 -4.78 -2.62 2.15
N ILE A 67 -5.98 -2.22 1.70
CA ILE A 67 -6.42 -2.46 0.33
C ILE A 67 -5.50 -1.74 -0.67
N LYS A 68 -5.03 -0.53 -0.35
CA LYS A 68 -4.07 0.17 -1.21
C LYS A 68 -2.72 -0.56 -1.31
N MET A 69 -2.24 -1.15 -0.23
CA MET A 69 -1.05 -2.01 -0.26
C MET A 69 -1.26 -3.21 -1.20
N ILE A 70 -2.38 -3.93 -1.06
CA ILE A 70 -2.72 -5.07 -1.93
C ILE A 70 -2.82 -4.66 -3.40
N HIS A 71 -3.43 -3.50 -3.68
CA HIS A 71 -3.52 -2.97 -5.03
C HIS A 71 -2.13 -2.70 -5.64
N ASP A 72 -1.19 -2.16 -4.86
CA ASP A 72 0.16 -1.91 -5.34
C ASP A 72 0.97 -3.19 -5.52
N VAL A 73 0.75 -4.21 -4.68
CA VAL A 73 1.37 -5.53 -4.86
C VAL A 73 1.06 -6.09 -6.25
N ALA A 74 -0.22 -6.01 -6.67
CA ALA A 74 -0.61 -6.45 -8.01
C ALA A 74 0.14 -5.70 -9.11
N LEU A 75 0.25 -4.37 -9.01
CA LEU A 75 0.96 -3.56 -10.00
C LEU A 75 2.47 -3.86 -10.04
N ILE A 76 3.10 -4.10 -8.88
CA ILE A 76 4.53 -4.42 -8.79
C ILE A 76 4.82 -5.78 -9.44
N GLN A 77 3.96 -6.77 -9.21
CA GLN A 77 4.09 -8.09 -9.82
C GLN A 77 3.80 -8.05 -11.32
N ASP A 78 2.77 -7.32 -11.74
CA ASP A 78 2.46 -7.10 -13.16
C ASP A 78 3.63 -6.39 -13.88
N ASP A 79 4.36 -5.51 -13.21
CA ASP A 79 5.51 -4.82 -13.81
C ASP A 79 6.69 -5.76 -14.13
N LEU A 80 6.78 -6.96 -13.52
CA LEU A 80 7.95 -7.84 -13.65
C LEU A 80 8.23 -8.30 -15.10
N PRO A 81 9.49 -8.64 -15.45
CA PRO A 81 9.85 -9.09 -16.79
C PRO A 81 9.08 -10.31 -17.30
N CYS A 82 8.64 -11.18 -16.39
CA CYS A 82 7.85 -12.37 -16.70
C CYS A 82 6.34 -12.10 -16.89
N MET A 83 5.88 -10.90 -16.56
CA MET A 83 4.49 -10.44 -16.68
C MET A 83 4.41 -9.40 -17.81
N ASP A 84 4.17 -8.11 -17.51
CA ASP A 84 4.08 -7.07 -18.53
C ASP A 84 5.44 -6.50 -18.95
N ASN A 85 6.51 -6.81 -18.20
CA ASN A 85 7.85 -6.25 -18.40
C ASN A 85 7.86 -4.71 -18.48
N THR A 86 7.01 -4.08 -17.66
CA THR A 86 6.80 -2.63 -17.70
C THR A 86 7.99 -1.91 -17.10
N HIS A 87 8.69 -1.10 -17.90
CA HIS A 87 9.87 -0.36 -17.43
C HIS A 87 9.54 0.93 -16.67
N LEU A 88 8.35 1.51 -16.92
CA LEU A 88 7.93 2.77 -16.34
C LEU A 88 6.51 2.69 -15.80
N ARG A 89 6.30 3.19 -14.59
CA ARG A 89 4.99 3.34 -13.95
C ARG A 89 4.81 4.79 -13.54
N CYS A 90 3.73 5.43 -14.01
CA CYS A 90 3.42 6.83 -13.72
C CYS A 90 4.60 7.79 -14.00
N GLY A 91 5.37 7.54 -15.06
CA GLY A 91 6.53 8.36 -15.45
C GLY A 91 7.80 8.13 -14.62
N LYS A 92 7.83 7.14 -13.71
CA LYS A 92 9.01 6.72 -12.95
C LYS A 92 9.43 5.31 -13.32
N PRO A 93 10.70 4.91 -13.13
CA PRO A 93 11.10 3.51 -13.22
C PRO A 93 10.17 2.61 -12.41
N SER A 94 9.78 1.46 -12.96
CA SER A 94 9.09 0.44 -12.18
C SER A 94 10.00 -0.10 -11.06
N THR A 95 9.41 -0.73 -10.04
CA THR A 95 10.16 -1.19 -8.87
C THR A 95 11.31 -2.13 -9.25
N HIS A 96 11.08 -3.05 -10.20
CA HIS A 96 12.13 -3.97 -10.65
C HIS A 96 13.23 -3.27 -11.48
N LYS A 97 12.94 -2.14 -12.13
CA LYS A 97 13.96 -1.33 -12.82
C LYS A 97 14.79 -0.51 -11.85
N ALA A 98 14.19 -0.05 -10.76
CA ALA A 98 14.88 0.76 -9.75
C ALA A 98 15.72 -0.07 -8.76
N PHE A 99 15.20 -1.22 -8.32
CA PHE A 99 15.80 -2.03 -7.24
C PHE A 99 16.16 -3.46 -7.66
N GLY A 100 15.88 -3.85 -8.90
CA GLY A 100 16.05 -5.22 -9.37
C GLY A 100 14.84 -6.12 -9.11
N GLU A 101 14.78 -7.22 -9.85
CA GLU A 101 13.66 -8.17 -9.85
C GLU A 101 13.46 -8.86 -8.49
N ALA A 102 14.55 -9.34 -7.88
CA ALA A 102 14.48 -10.04 -6.59
C ALA A 102 13.91 -9.12 -5.49
N VAL A 103 14.33 -7.86 -5.44
CA VAL A 103 13.82 -6.88 -4.47
C VAL A 103 12.35 -6.56 -4.77
N ALA A 104 11.97 -6.38 -6.05
CA ALA A 104 10.58 -6.11 -6.42
C ALA A 104 9.62 -7.24 -5.99
N ILE A 105 10.03 -8.51 -6.13
CA ILE A 105 9.27 -9.67 -5.65
C ILE A 105 9.10 -9.60 -4.12
N LEU A 106 10.19 -9.39 -3.39
CA LEU A 106 10.16 -9.27 -1.92
C LEU A 106 9.33 -8.08 -1.43
N VAL A 107 9.33 -6.95 -2.16
CA VAL A 107 8.46 -5.82 -1.87
C VAL A 107 6.99 -6.23 -1.99
N GLY A 108 6.64 -6.97 -3.02
CA GLY A 108 5.29 -7.52 -3.21
C GLY A 108 4.87 -8.39 -2.03
N ASP A 109 5.70 -9.38 -1.68
CA ASP A 109 5.43 -10.30 -0.56
C ASP A 109 5.33 -9.56 0.78
N GLY A 110 6.26 -8.63 1.04
CA GLY A 110 6.29 -7.84 2.26
C GLY A 110 5.08 -6.92 2.41
N LEU A 111 4.66 -6.25 1.34
CA LEU A 111 3.46 -5.38 1.35
C LEU A 111 2.18 -6.19 1.52
N PHE A 112 2.10 -7.37 0.90
CA PHE A 112 0.97 -8.27 1.06
C PHE A 112 0.86 -8.74 2.52
N ALA A 113 1.96 -9.21 3.12
CA ALA A 113 1.99 -9.62 4.52
C ALA A 113 1.63 -8.45 5.46
N LEU A 114 2.19 -7.27 5.23
CA LEU A 114 1.91 -6.07 6.02
C LEU A 114 0.43 -5.68 5.96
N ALA A 115 -0.19 -5.72 4.76
CA ALA A 115 -1.61 -5.44 4.59
C ALA A 115 -2.47 -6.37 5.45
N TRP A 116 -2.17 -7.67 5.44
CA TRP A 116 -2.88 -8.66 6.26
C TRP A 116 -2.69 -8.42 7.75
N ILE A 117 -1.47 -8.12 8.21
CA ILE A 117 -1.21 -7.78 9.62
C ILE A 117 -2.15 -6.65 10.08
N TRP A 118 -2.27 -5.59 9.30
CA TRP A 118 -3.13 -4.47 9.64
C TRP A 118 -4.62 -4.83 9.67
N VAL A 119 -5.09 -5.62 8.70
CA VAL A 119 -6.47 -6.13 8.69
C VAL A 119 -6.73 -7.02 9.91
N TYR A 120 -5.81 -7.92 10.26
CA TYR A 120 -5.95 -8.79 11.43
C TYR A 120 -5.97 -8.00 12.73
N VAL A 121 -5.08 -7.02 12.90
CA VAL A 121 -5.08 -6.12 14.06
C VAL A 121 -6.39 -5.35 14.14
N TRP A 122 -6.92 -4.86 13.01
CA TRP A 122 -8.21 -4.17 12.98
C TRP A 122 -9.37 -5.08 13.39
N ILE A 123 -9.44 -6.31 12.86
CA ILE A 123 -10.46 -7.31 13.26
C ILE A 123 -10.35 -7.56 14.76
N TRP A 124 -9.15 -7.80 15.28
CA TRP A 124 -8.95 -8.05 16.70
C TRP A 124 -9.38 -6.85 17.56
N VAL A 125 -8.99 -5.63 17.20
CA VAL A 125 -9.30 -4.42 17.99
C VAL A 125 -10.79 -4.09 17.99
N PHE A 126 -11.51 -4.33 16.89
CA PHE A 126 -12.93 -3.96 16.77
C PHE A 126 -13.92 -5.10 17.05
N TRP A 127 -13.51 -6.35 16.89
CA TRP A 127 -14.42 -7.52 16.94
C TRP A 127 -14.01 -8.59 17.96
N ALA A 128 -12.84 -8.52 18.60
CA ALA A 128 -12.53 -9.40 19.72
C ALA A 128 -13.16 -8.85 21.01
N PHE A 129 -14.47 -9.08 21.15
CA PHE A 129 -15.20 -9.15 22.40
C PHE A 129 -15.98 -10.47 22.44
#